data_AF-A0A6Y6HQC2-F1
#
_entry.id   AF-A0A6Y6HQC2-F1
#
_cell.length_a   1.000
_cell.length_b   1.000
_cell.length_c   1.000
_cell.angle_alpha   90.00
_cell.angle_beta   90.00
_cell.angle_gamma   90.00
#
_symmetry.space_group_name_H-M   'P 1'
#
loop_
_entity.id
_entity.type
_entity.pdbx_description
1 polymer ?
#
loop_
_entity_poly.entity_id
_entity_poly.type
_entity_poly.pdbx_seq_one_letter_code
_entity_poly.pdbx_strand_id
1 'polypeptide(L)'
;MGVDKTNNIMTLSSGVSQPLLADVQYFELYSSSALNRKLKNIVLPGFYCGFEPVPGTGLSVRITSENSEGKGAASVDVNNVQISVQQIEDVTVSVKAGATNIIVLEANFEHGVKTTQVDSASSVSAARIYARTDNTIGQNQIELCRVIVPNGATAVTKEMIVLKYRVNRAVGVEFSNEISSTEERKAATPLAVKTLHDLVDTKAPLDSPHLSGTPTSPTPEPGTNNTQIANAAFVYAAINALINGAPGTMDTLKEIAAAINNDPKFSETINNALALKAPLASPAFTGTPTAPTASQGTSSTQIANTAFVKAAITALINGAPGTLDTLKEIAAAINNDPNFSTTINNALALKAPLASPALTGVPTAPTAAQGTNNTQIATTAYVRAAISALVGSSPEALDTLNELAAALGNDPNFATTMTNALAGKQPLDATLTALAGLATGANKLPYFTGTDTVSQTDLTSVGRDILAKTSVLAVIQ
;
A
#
# COMPACT_ATOMS: atom_id res chain seq x y z
N MET A 1 61.31 -28.97 -20.34
CA MET A 1 60.56 -29.84 -21.27
C MET A 1 59.52 -30.55 -20.42
N GLY A 2 58.37 -29.97 -20.12
CA GLY A 2 57.34 -29.56 -21.06
C GLY A 2 56.37 -30.73 -21.21
N VAL A 3 55.29 -30.75 -20.42
CA VAL A 3 53.94 -31.18 -20.84
C VAL A 3 52.96 -30.53 -19.87
N ASP A 4 52.34 -29.47 -20.37
CA ASP A 4 51.01 -28.97 -20.04
C ASP A 4 50.03 -30.12 -19.71
N LYS A 5 49.51 -30.15 -18.47
CA LYS A 5 48.37 -31.02 -18.09
C LYS A 5 47.11 -30.21 -17.79
N THR A 6 46.98 -29.03 -18.39
CA THR A 6 45.73 -28.24 -18.35
C THR A 6 44.65 -28.80 -19.30
N ASN A 7 44.87 -29.96 -19.91
CA ASN A 7 43.92 -30.62 -20.82
C ASN A 7 43.44 -31.97 -20.28
N ASN A 8 42.77 -31.99 -19.12
CA ASN A 8 41.94 -33.12 -18.72
C ASN A 8 40.75 -32.66 -17.87
N ILE A 9 40.15 -31.51 -18.19
CA ILE A 9 38.74 -31.29 -17.83
C ILE A 9 37.94 -32.22 -18.73
N MET A 10 37.91 -33.49 -18.35
CA MET A 10 36.99 -34.46 -18.90
C MET A 10 35.62 -34.04 -18.37
N THR A 11 34.87 -33.26 -19.15
CA THR A 11 33.48 -32.94 -18.84
C THR A 11 32.74 -34.28 -18.82
N LEU A 12 32.56 -34.84 -17.63
CA LEU A 12 31.75 -36.03 -17.41
C LEU A 12 30.32 -35.62 -17.75
N SER A 13 29.95 -35.88 -19.00
CA SER A 13 28.63 -35.73 -19.62
C SER A 13 27.74 -34.64 -19.00
N SER A 14 27.71 -33.47 -19.61
CA SER A 14 26.76 -32.37 -19.33
C SER A 14 25.28 -32.73 -19.61
N GLY A 15 24.93 -34.01 -19.69
CA GLY A 15 23.62 -34.52 -20.10
C GLY A 15 23.16 -35.77 -19.34
N VAL A 16 23.85 -36.19 -18.28
CA VAL A 16 23.36 -37.29 -17.43
C VAL A 16 22.38 -36.70 -16.40
N SER A 17 21.11 -36.62 -16.80
CA SER A 17 20.01 -36.39 -15.85
C SER A 17 19.67 -37.72 -15.18
N GLN A 18 19.65 -37.74 -13.85
CA GLN A 18 19.22 -38.88 -13.05
C GLN A 18 18.18 -38.39 -12.04
N PRO A 19 17.13 -39.19 -11.77
CA PRO A 19 16.10 -38.79 -10.83
C PRO A 19 16.61 -38.75 -9.37
N LEU A 20 17.78 -39.36 -9.12
CA LEU A 20 18.46 -39.38 -7.82
C LEU A 20 19.92 -38.95 -7.99
N LEU A 21 20.39 -38.11 -7.08
CA LEU A 21 21.81 -37.77 -6.96
C LEU A 21 22.35 -38.24 -5.62
N ALA A 22 23.47 -38.95 -5.65
CA ALA A 22 24.28 -39.26 -4.49
C ALA A 22 25.71 -38.74 -4.68
N ASP A 23 26.46 -38.68 -3.60
CA ASP A 23 27.91 -38.40 -3.65
C ASP A 23 28.63 -39.51 -4.44
N VAL A 24 29.64 -39.15 -5.24
CA VAL A 24 30.44 -40.08 -6.05
C VAL A 24 31.94 -39.88 -5.82
N GLN A 25 32.73 -40.96 -5.93
CA GLN A 25 34.19 -40.94 -5.65
C GLN A 25 35.05 -41.38 -6.86
N TYR A 26 34.73 -40.87 -8.06
CA TYR A 26 35.40 -41.31 -9.30
C TYR A 26 36.77 -40.65 -9.53
N PHE A 27 36.89 -39.32 -9.36
CA PHE A 27 38.15 -38.57 -9.50
C PHE A 27 38.54 -37.71 -8.27
N GLU A 28 37.83 -37.87 -7.15
CA GLU A 28 38.10 -37.14 -5.91
C GLU A 28 38.29 -38.12 -4.75
N LEU A 29 39.55 -38.44 -4.44
CA LEU A 29 39.86 -39.49 -3.47
C LEU A 29 39.61 -39.05 -2.01
N TYR A 30 39.97 -37.81 -1.64
CA TYR A 30 40.12 -37.46 -0.23
C TYR A 30 39.00 -36.60 0.36
N SER A 31 38.43 -35.63 -0.36
CA SER A 31 37.52 -34.66 0.26
C SER A 31 36.13 -35.24 0.53
N SER A 32 35.49 -35.87 -0.46
CA SER A 32 34.15 -36.45 -0.33
C SER A 32 34.14 -37.63 0.66
N SER A 33 35.19 -38.45 0.65
CA SER A 33 35.34 -39.56 1.61
C SER A 33 35.58 -39.06 3.04
N ALA A 34 36.36 -37.98 3.23
CA ALA A 34 36.57 -37.38 4.55
C ALA A 34 35.28 -36.73 5.10
N LEU A 35 34.52 -36.04 4.25
CA LEU A 35 33.24 -35.44 4.64
C LEU A 35 32.22 -36.52 5.03
N ASN A 36 32.05 -37.55 4.19
CA ASN A 36 31.09 -38.61 4.44
C ASN A 36 31.45 -39.47 5.66
N ARG A 37 32.75 -39.61 5.98
CA ARG A 37 33.21 -40.18 7.26
C ARG A 37 32.92 -39.30 8.47
N LYS A 38 32.99 -37.97 8.34
CA LYS A 38 32.64 -37.06 9.44
C LYS A 38 31.14 -37.10 9.75
N LEU A 39 30.30 -37.25 8.73
CA LEU A 39 28.86 -37.37 8.90
C LEU A 39 28.43 -38.73 9.47
N LYS A 40 29.26 -39.76 9.36
CA LYS A 40 29.02 -41.08 9.94
C LYS A 40 28.74 -40.97 11.45
N ASN A 41 27.64 -41.58 11.88
CA ASN A 41 27.12 -41.56 13.26
C ASN A 41 26.69 -40.17 13.79
N ILE A 42 26.87 -39.08 13.03
CA ILE A 42 26.30 -37.76 13.33
C ILE A 42 24.95 -37.60 12.62
N VAL A 43 24.92 -37.95 11.33
CA VAL A 43 23.70 -38.05 10.51
C VAL A 43 23.32 -39.52 10.46
N LEU A 44 22.17 -39.86 11.02
CA LEU A 44 21.69 -41.24 11.06
C LEU A 44 21.02 -41.61 9.73
N PRO A 45 21.08 -42.89 9.30
CA PRO A 45 20.38 -43.31 8.11
C PRO A 45 18.85 -43.11 8.25
N GLY A 46 18.24 -42.65 7.18
CA GLY A 46 16.81 -42.33 7.10
C GLY A 46 16.48 -41.19 6.14
N PHE A 47 15.20 -40.81 6.12
CA PHE A 47 14.65 -39.77 5.26
C PHE A 47 14.40 -38.50 6.05
N TYR A 48 14.89 -37.37 5.56
CA TYR A 48 14.80 -36.06 6.23
C TYR A 48 13.71 -35.16 5.63
N CYS A 49 13.45 -35.29 4.33
CA CYS A 49 12.32 -34.68 3.62
C CYS A 49 12.09 -35.41 2.28
N GLY A 50 10.93 -35.22 1.65
CA GLY A 50 10.58 -35.81 0.35
C GLY A 50 10.58 -37.34 0.37
N PHE A 51 10.87 -38.00 -0.76
CA PHE A 51 10.86 -39.47 -0.92
C PHE A 51 9.55 -40.13 -0.45
N GLU A 52 8.41 -39.52 -0.78
CA GLU A 52 7.08 -39.98 -0.40
C GLU A 52 6.54 -40.99 -1.40
N PRO A 53 6.17 -42.20 -0.96
CA PRO A 53 5.52 -43.17 -1.84
C PRO A 53 4.04 -42.85 -1.99
N VAL A 54 3.62 -42.53 -3.20
CA VAL A 54 2.22 -42.36 -3.58
C VAL A 54 1.82 -43.41 -4.63
N PRO A 55 0.54 -43.80 -4.70
CA PRO A 55 0.06 -44.67 -5.78
C PRO A 55 0.45 -44.14 -7.16
N GLY A 56 1.10 -44.99 -7.97
CA GLY A 56 1.43 -44.69 -9.35
C GLY A 56 0.36 -45.19 -10.32
N THR A 57 0.65 -45.15 -11.62
CA THR A 57 -0.23 -45.73 -12.65
C THR A 57 -0.08 -47.25 -12.69
N GLY A 58 -1.19 -47.97 -12.64
CA GLY A 58 -1.19 -49.45 -12.62
C GLY A 58 -0.47 -50.01 -11.39
N LEU A 59 0.22 -51.15 -11.56
CA LEU A 59 1.03 -51.78 -10.51
C LEU A 59 2.37 -51.07 -10.31
N SER A 60 2.32 -49.79 -9.96
CA SER A 60 3.50 -49.01 -9.62
C SER A 60 3.28 -48.09 -8.43
N VAL A 61 4.36 -47.73 -7.77
CA VAL A 61 4.41 -46.68 -6.77
C VAL A 61 5.29 -45.55 -7.30
N ARG A 62 4.77 -44.34 -7.27
CA ARG A 62 5.53 -43.13 -7.60
C ARG A 62 6.14 -42.59 -6.32
N ILE A 63 7.47 -42.50 -6.27
CA ILE A 63 8.17 -41.84 -5.18
C ILE A 63 8.32 -40.38 -5.56
N THR A 64 7.81 -39.46 -4.75
CA THR A 64 7.76 -38.03 -5.05
C THR A 64 8.27 -37.17 -3.91
N SER A 65 8.69 -35.95 -4.23
CA SER A 65 9.00 -34.90 -3.25
C SER A 65 8.07 -33.68 -3.37
N GLU A 66 7.02 -33.75 -4.20
CA GLU A 66 6.12 -32.62 -4.46
C GLU A 66 5.41 -32.08 -3.21
N ASN A 67 5.19 -32.91 -2.19
CA ASN A 67 4.50 -32.49 -0.96
C ASN A 67 5.44 -32.09 0.18
N SER A 68 6.74 -31.93 -0.09
CA SER A 68 7.75 -31.55 0.89
C SER A 68 8.37 -30.19 0.58
N GLU A 69 8.84 -29.47 1.60
CA GLU A 69 9.57 -28.20 1.43
C GLU A 69 10.96 -28.47 0.82
N GLY A 70 11.02 -28.49 -0.52
CA GLY A 70 12.24 -28.66 -1.29
C GLY A 70 12.43 -30.07 -1.89
N LYS A 71 13.63 -30.33 -2.40
CA LYS A 71 13.99 -31.62 -2.97
C LYS A 71 14.18 -32.66 -1.86
N GLY A 72 13.69 -33.88 -2.07
CA GLY A 72 13.81 -34.94 -1.07
C GLY A 72 15.25 -35.21 -0.69
N ALA A 73 15.50 -35.44 0.60
CA ALA A 73 16.82 -35.70 1.15
C ALA A 73 16.79 -36.95 2.04
N ALA A 74 17.69 -37.88 1.76
CA ALA A 74 17.90 -39.10 2.52
C ALA A 74 19.37 -39.27 2.86
N SER A 75 19.65 -39.99 3.93
CA SER A 75 20.99 -40.40 4.31
C SER A 75 21.04 -41.92 4.37
N VAL A 76 22.02 -42.51 3.68
CA VAL A 76 22.21 -43.95 3.58
C VAL A 76 23.56 -44.31 4.20
N ASP A 77 23.53 -45.27 5.09
CA ASP A 77 24.74 -45.86 5.64
C ASP A 77 25.40 -46.73 4.55
N VAL A 78 26.65 -46.43 4.18
CA VAL A 78 27.40 -47.24 3.21
C VAL A 78 28.75 -47.60 3.82
N ASN A 79 28.83 -48.74 4.50
CA ASN A 79 30.03 -49.22 5.19
C ASN A 79 30.58 -48.18 6.19
N ASN A 80 31.71 -47.55 5.88
CA ASN A 80 32.41 -46.60 6.75
C ASN A 80 32.06 -45.13 6.47
N VAL A 81 31.15 -44.87 5.54
CA VAL A 81 30.73 -43.52 5.13
C VAL A 81 29.22 -43.37 5.25
N GLN A 82 28.77 -42.12 5.43
CA GLN A 82 27.36 -41.76 5.38
C GLN A 82 27.11 -40.98 4.08
N ILE A 83 26.26 -41.52 3.22
CA ILE A 83 26.02 -40.98 1.88
C ILE A 83 24.70 -40.20 1.86
N SER A 84 24.75 -38.97 1.38
CA SER A 84 23.54 -38.18 1.15
C SER A 84 22.96 -38.51 -0.22
N VAL A 85 21.65 -38.71 -0.29
CA VAL A 85 20.92 -38.91 -1.55
C VAL A 85 19.83 -37.85 -1.67
N GLN A 86 19.81 -37.14 -2.79
CA GLN A 86 18.81 -36.15 -3.12
C GLN A 86 17.88 -36.68 -4.22
N GLN A 87 16.57 -36.48 -4.06
CA GLN A 87 15.58 -36.73 -5.09
C GLN A 87 15.46 -35.48 -5.99
N ILE A 88 15.74 -35.65 -7.28
CA ILE A 88 15.64 -34.59 -8.30
C ILE A 88 14.33 -34.65 -9.05
N GLU A 89 13.88 -35.86 -9.39
CA GLU A 89 12.64 -36.13 -10.12
C GLU A 89 11.89 -37.30 -9.47
N ASP A 90 10.62 -37.45 -9.82
CA ASP A 90 9.81 -38.58 -9.37
C ASP A 90 10.35 -39.91 -9.90
N VAL A 91 10.38 -40.94 -9.05
CA VAL A 91 10.82 -42.29 -9.44
C VAL A 91 9.63 -43.22 -9.43
N THR A 92 9.28 -43.78 -10.59
CA THR A 92 8.23 -44.80 -10.70
C THR A 92 8.82 -46.18 -10.50
N VAL A 93 8.29 -46.92 -9.52
CA VAL A 93 8.76 -48.25 -9.14
C VAL A 93 7.66 -49.26 -9.41
N SER A 94 7.89 -50.22 -10.31
CA SER A 94 6.95 -51.32 -10.56
C SER A 94 6.93 -52.30 -9.40
N VAL A 95 5.73 -52.81 -9.05
CA VAL A 95 5.52 -53.79 -7.98
C VAL A 95 4.81 -55.03 -8.51
N LYS A 96 5.02 -56.18 -7.87
CA LYS A 96 4.43 -57.46 -8.26
C LYS A 96 3.16 -57.75 -7.46
N ALA A 97 2.08 -58.14 -8.14
CA ALA A 97 0.84 -58.59 -7.49
C ALA A 97 1.04 -59.93 -6.76
N GLY A 98 0.26 -60.14 -5.70
CA GLY A 98 0.32 -61.35 -4.87
C GLY A 98 1.57 -61.46 -3.99
N ALA A 99 2.29 -60.37 -3.76
CA ALA A 99 3.52 -60.34 -2.97
C ALA A 99 3.62 -59.06 -2.12
N THR A 100 4.44 -59.12 -1.06
CA THR A 100 4.91 -57.93 -0.36
C THR A 100 6.14 -57.40 -1.09
N ASN A 101 6.03 -56.20 -1.66
CA ASN A 101 7.12 -55.53 -2.35
C ASN A 101 7.75 -54.54 -1.39
N ILE A 102 9.02 -54.72 -1.07
CA ILE A 102 9.78 -53.77 -0.27
C ILE A 102 10.42 -52.77 -1.23
N ILE A 103 10.07 -51.50 -1.12
CA ILE A 103 10.71 -50.45 -1.89
C ILE A 103 11.87 -49.92 -1.07
N VAL A 104 13.07 -50.02 -1.62
CA VAL A 104 14.30 -49.59 -0.96
C VAL A 104 14.94 -48.45 -1.72
N LEU A 105 15.55 -47.52 -0.98
CA LEU A 105 16.54 -46.61 -1.52
C LEU A 105 17.92 -47.22 -1.28
N GLU A 106 18.65 -47.46 -2.36
CA GLU A 106 20.03 -47.95 -2.33
C GLU A 106 20.97 -46.82 -2.75
N ALA A 107 22.10 -46.69 -2.05
CA ALA A 107 23.21 -45.82 -2.45
C ALA A 107 24.51 -46.63 -2.53
N ASN A 108 25.37 -46.29 -3.49
CA ASN A 108 26.67 -46.94 -3.67
C ASN A 108 27.76 -45.88 -3.69
N PHE A 109 28.85 -46.16 -2.97
CA PHE A 109 30.00 -45.26 -2.90
C PHE A 109 31.29 -46.08 -2.87
N GLU A 110 32.05 -46.01 -3.96
CA GLU A 110 33.31 -46.74 -4.12
C GLU A 110 34.30 -45.91 -4.95
N HIS A 111 35.57 -45.95 -4.56
CA HIS A 111 36.62 -45.17 -5.20
C HIS A 111 36.91 -45.68 -6.62
N GLY A 112 36.97 -44.76 -7.58
CA GLY A 112 37.36 -45.06 -8.97
C GLY A 112 36.30 -45.80 -9.78
N VAL A 113 35.12 -46.07 -9.20
CA VAL A 113 34.00 -46.71 -9.88
C VAL A 113 33.17 -45.64 -10.61
N LYS A 114 32.99 -45.81 -11.92
CA LYS A 114 32.03 -45.02 -12.69
C LYS A 114 30.62 -45.45 -12.33
N THR A 115 29.85 -44.56 -11.75
CA THR A 115 28.42 -44.80 -11.52
C THR A 115 27.57 -44.26 -12.67
N THR A 116 26.28 -44.56 -12.68
CA THR A 116 25.31 -44.00 -13.64
C THR A 116 25.25 -42.47 -13.64
N GLN A 117 25.68 -41.79 -12.57
CA GLN A 117 25.80 -40.32 -12.50
C GLN A 117 27.06 -39.79 -13.21
N VAL A 118 28.06 -40.65 -13.43
CA VAL A 118 29.32 -40.31 -14.10
C VAL A 118 29.29 -40.77 -15.56
N ASP A 119 28.64 -41.90 -15.83
CA ASP A 119 28.54 -42.54 -17.14
C ASP A 119 27.22 -43.31 -17.21
N SER A 120 26.28 -42.87 -18.05
CA SER A 120 24.94 -43.48 -18.14
C SER A 120 24.95 -44.93 -18.64
N ALA A 121 26.04 -45.38 -19.27
CA ALA A 121 26.23 -46.77 -19.67
C ALA A 121 26.75 -47.67 -18.53
N SER A 122 27.08 -47.11 -17.37
CA SER A 122 27.53 -47.88 -16.21
C SER A 122 26.43 -48.80 -15.68
N SER A 123 26.81 -50.01 -15.29
CA SER A 123 25.96 -50.97 -14.59
C SER A 123 25.83 -50.68 -13.09
N VAL A 124 26.61 -49.74 -12.55
CA VAL A 124 26.62 -49.38 -11.13
C VAL A 124 25.83 -48.10 -10.92
N SER A 125 24.69 -48.17 -10.25
CA SER A 125 23.93 -46.97 -9.88
C SER A 125 24.55 -46.28 -8.66
N ALA A 126 24.73 -44.96 -8.71
CA ALA A 126 25.17 -44.21 -7.52
C ALA A 126 24.06 -44.15 -6.45
N ALA A 127 22.82 -43.93 -6.88
CA ALA A 127 21.63 -44.19 -6.09
C ALA A 127 20.53 -44.73 -6.99
N ARG A 128 19.67 -45.60 -6.44
CA ARG A 128 18.48 -46.11 -7.14
C ARG A 128 17.39 -46.47 -6.14
N ILE A 129 16.15 -46.35 -6.60
CA ILE A 129 14.99 -46.90 -5.88
C ILE A 129 14.43 -48.04 -6.71
N TYR A 130 14.19 -49.17 -6.08
CA TYR A 130 13.58 -50.33 -6.72
C TYR A 130 12.79 -51.16 -5.71
N ALA A 131 11.90 -52.00 -6.23
CA ALA A 131 11.15 -52.97 -5.44
C ALA A 131 11.90 -54.31 -5.39
N ARG A 132 11.88 -54.93 -4.21
CA ARG A 132 12.36 -56.29 -3.97
C ARG A 132 11.28 -57.10 -3.23
N THR A 133 11.38 -58.41 -3.24
CA THR A 133 10.36 -59.31 -2.64
C THR A 133 10.92 -60.23 -1.55
N ASP A 134 12.22 -60.16 -1.30
CA ASP A 134 12.88 -60.81 -0.18
C ASP A 134 12.89 -59.89 1.05
N ASN A 135 12.85 -60.49 2.24
CA ASN A 135 12.65 -59.77 3.50
C ASN A 135 13.94 -59.16 4.10
N THR A 136 15.04 -59.12 3.34
CA THR A 136 16.34 -58.65 3.82
C THR A 136 16.68 -57.29 3.21
N ILE A 137 17.01 -56.30 4.05
CA ILE A 137 17.52 -55.00 3.61
C ILE A 137 19.04 -55.09 3.50
N GLY A 138 19.60 -54.66 2.36
CA GLY A 138 21.05 -54.62 2.15
C GLY A 138 21.75 -53.60 3.06
N GLN A 139 23.04 -53.78 3.31
CA GLN A 139 23.82 -52.90 4.19
C GLN A 139 23.87 -51.44 3.71
N ASN A 140 23.72 -51.22 2.41
CA ASN A 140 23.72 -49.92 1.74
C ASN A 140 22.32 -49.45 1.32
N GLN A 141 21.29 -49.92 2.03
CA GLN A 141 19.89 -49.68 1.70
C GLN A 141 19.12 -49.19 2.91
N ILE A 142 18.13 -48.34 2.65
CA ILE A 142 17.11 -47.95 3.62
C ILE A 142 15.72 -48.26 3.07
N GLU A 143 14.84 -48.77 3.93
CA GLU A 143 13.49 -49.15 3.55
C GLU A 143 12.60 -47.90 3.45
N LEU A 144 12.02 -47.66 2.27
CA LEU A 144 11.14 -46.51 2.01
C LEU A 144 9.69 -46.85 2.38
N CYS A 145 9.21 -48.01 1.93
CA CYS A 145 7.91 -48.55 2.31
C CYS A 145 7.79 -50.04 1.94
N ARG A 146 6.75 -50.71 2.45
CA ARG A 146 6.28 -51.98 1.90
C ARG A 146 4.97 -51.77 1.17
N VAL A 147 4.81 -52.41 0.04
CA VAL A 147 3.60 -52.40 -0.77
C VAL A 147 3.04 -53.80 -0.77
N ILE A 148 1.96 -54.01 -0.01
CA ILE A 148 1.30 -55.30 0.11
C ILE A 148 0.24 -55.37 -0.98
N VAL A 149 0.56 -56.03 -2.09
CA VAL A 149 -0.32 -56.07 -3.27
C VAL A 149 -1.09 -57.40 -3.28
N PRO A 150 -2.42 -57.40 -3.15
CA PRO A 150 -3.23 -58.62 -3.21
C PRO A 150 -3.06 -59.38 -4.54
N ASN A 151 -3.36 -60.68 -4.54
CA ASN A 151 -3.35 -61.46 -5.77
C ASN A 151 -4.44 -60.95 -6.73
N GLY A 152 -4.10 -60.73 -8.00
CA GLY A 152 -5.03 -60.21 -9.02
C GLY A 152 -5.26 -58.69 -9.02
N ALA A 153 -4.61 -57.92 -8.14
CA ALA A 153 -4.69 -56.47 -8.20
C ALA A 153 -4.07 -55.93 -9.51
N THR A 154 -4.70 -54.90 -10.09
CA THR A 154 -4.26 -54.24 -11.33
C THR A 154 -3.68 -52.84 -11.10
N ALA A 155 -3.85 -52.29 -9.90
CA ALA A 155 -3.29 -51.01 -9.48
C ALA A 155 -2.94 -51.00 -7.99
N VAL A 156 -1.99 -50.14 -7.60
CA VAL A 156 -1.65 -49.89 -6.19
C VAL A 156 -2.62 -48.85 -5.61
N THR A 157 -3.12 -49.08 -4.39
CA THR A 157 -3.89 -48.08 -3.63
C THR A 157 -3.08 -47.55 -2.45
N LYS A 158 -3.54 -46.44 -1.84
CA LYS A 158 -2.85 -45.82 -0.69
C LYS A 158 -2.74 -46.77 0.50
N GLU A 159 -3.75 -47.59 0.72
CA GLU A 159 -3.85 -48.55 1.83
C GLU A 159 -2.87 -49.73 1.66
N MET A 160 -2.47 -50.03 0.41
CA MET A 160 -1.47 -51.05 0.12
C MET A 160 -0.05 -50.59 0.52
N ILE A 161 0.17 -49.28 0.67
CA ILE A 161 1.47 -48.69 1.01
C ILE A 161 1.61 -48.56 2.53
N VAL A 162 2.50 -49.35 3.09
CA VAL A 162 2.80 -49.42 4.53
C VAL A 162 4.08 -48.64 4.83
N LEU A 163 3.93 -47.52 5.52
CA LEU A 163 5.01 -46.59 5.86
C LEU A 163 5.70 -46.86 7.21
N LYS A 164 5.22 -47.81 8.02
CA LYS A 164 5.72 -48.01 9.39
C LYS A 164 7.20 -48.39 9.50
N TYR A 165 7.80 -48.88 8.42
CA TYR A 165 9.21 -49.27 8.36
C TYR A 165 10.11 -48.14 7.82
N ARG A 166 9.50 -47.04 7.35
CA ARG A 166 10.22 -45.85 6.88
C ARG A 166 10.83 -45.13 8.08
N VAL A 167 12.14 -44.97 8.05
CA VAL A 167 12.87 -44.26 9.12
C VAL A 167 12.90 -42.77 8.81
N ASN A 168 11.92 -42.03 9.33
CA ASN A 168 11.90 -40.56 9.24
C ASN A 168 12.86 -39.96 10.28
N ARG A 169 13.65 -38.98 9.89
CA ARG A 169 14.62 -38.29 10.73
C ARG A 169 14.38 -36.78 10.68
N ALA A 170 14.57 -36.11 11.81
CA ALA A 170 14.65 -34.66 11.89
C ALA A 170 16.10 -34.24 12.20
N VAL A 171 16.52 -33.08 11.72
CA VAL A 171 17.77 -32.43 12.14
C VAL A 171 17.41 -31.40 13.22
N GLY A 172 17.86 -31.59 14.47
CA GLY A 172 17.60 -30.66 15.59
C GLY A 172 16.68 -31.22 16.68
N VAL A 173 16.15 -30.34 17.54
CA VAL A 173 15.10 -30.64 18.53
C VAL A 173 13.73 -30.37 17.94
N GLU A 174 12.76 -31.25 18.21
CA GLU A 174 11.37 -31.07 17.77
C GLU A 174 10.65 -30.14 18.76
N PHE A 175 9.87 -29.17 18.29
CA PHE A 175 9.08 -28.32 19.19
C PHE A 175 7.70 -28.92 19.44
N SER A 176 7.28 -28.97 20.71
CA SER A 176 5.98 -29.52 21.12
C SER A 176 5.18 -28.55 21.97
N ASN A 177 3.86 -28.53 21.75
CA ASN A 177 2.89 -27.80 22.56
C ASN A 177 2.39 -28.62 23.77
N GLU A 178 2.82 -29.88 23.90
CA GLU A 178 2.42 -30.74 25.02
C GLU A 178 3.11 -30.33 26.33
N ILE A 179 2.35 -30.31 27.43
CA ILE A 179 2.86 -30.02 28.79
C ILE A 179 3.24 -31.28 29.59
N SER A 180 3.11 -32.46 28.98
CA SER A 180 3.31 -33.76 29.61
C SER A 180 4.37 -34.64 28.91
N SER A 181 5.15 -34.06 28.00
CA SER A 181 6.19 -34.81 27.28
C SER A 181 7.29 -35.27 28.22
N THR A 182 7.77 -36.50 28.01
CA THR A 182 8.90 -37.09 28.76
C THR A 182 10.13 -37.28 27.87
N GLU A 183 10.10 -36.81 26.61
CA GLU A 183 11.19 -36.99 25.64
C GLU A 183 12.20 -35.83 25.66
N GLU A 184 13.48 -36.14 25.84
CA GLU A 184 14.57 -35.14 25.87
C GLU A 184 14.80 -34.43 24.52
N ARG A 185 14.35 -35.04 23.41
CA ARG A 185 14.51 -34.47 22.05
C ARG A 185 13.36 -33.53 21.66
N LYS A 186 12.39 -33.31 22.55
CA LYS A 186 11.27 -32.39 22.35
C LYS A 186 11.40 -31.16 23.24
N ALA A 187 11.52 -29.98 22.63
CA ALA A 187 11.53 -28.71 23.33
C ALA A 187 10.10 -28.16 23.49
N ALA A 188 9.78 -27.65 24.68
CA ALA A 188 8.50 -26.99 24.94
C ALA A 188 8.42 -25.66 24.17
N THR A 189 7.29 -25.40 23.51
CA THR A 189 7.01 -24.09 22.93
C THR A 189 6.61 -23.07 24.01
N PRO A 190 6.65 -21.76 23.73
CA PRO A 190 6.09 -20.74 24.63
C PRO A 190 4.61 -20.99 24.96
N LEU A 191 3.85 -21.59 24.04
CA LEU A 191 2.46 -21.98 24.27
C LEU A 191 2.35 -23.07 25.33
N ALA A 192 3.16 -24.14 25.26
CA ALA A 192 3.20 -25.18 26.29
C ALA A 192 3.52 -24.60 27.67
N VAL A 193 4.50 -23.69 27.75
CA VAL A 193 4.88 -23.03 29.01
C VAL A 193 3.74 -22.19 29.57
N LYS A 194 3.04 -21.41 28.73
CA LYS A 194 1.89 -20.61 29.16
C LYS A 194 0.73 -21.50 29.64
N THR A 195 0.43 -22.56 28.92
CA THR A 195 -0.64 -23.51 29.30
C THR A 195 -0.34 -24.18 30.63
N LEU A 196 0.93 -24.54 30.90
CA LEU A 196 1.32 -25.08 32.20
C LEU A 196 1.14 -24.06 33.33
N HIS A 197 1.54 -22.80 33.10
CA HIS A 197 1.38 -21.72 34.07
C HIS A 197 -0.10 -21.47 34.41
N ASP A 198 -0.96 -21.40 33.38
CA ASP A 198 -2.39 -21.21 33.56
C ASP A 198 -3.02 -22.38 34.33
N LEU A 199 -2.58 -23.61 34.08
CA LEU A 199 -3.03 -24.76 34.85
C LEU A 199 -2.60 -24.66 36.31
N VAL A 200 -1.36 -24.28 36.59
CA VAL A 200 -0.85 -24.14 37.96
C VAL A 200 -1.64 -23.09 38.74
N ASP A 201 -1.99 -21.96 38.10
CA ASP A 201 -2.80 -20.90 38.71
C ASP A 201 -4.22 -21.36 39.11
N THR A 202 -4.72 -22.49 38.58
CA THR A 202 -6.01 -23.08 38.97
C THR A 202 -5.94 -24.07 40.13
N LYS A 203 -4.73 -24.40 40.62
CA LYS A 203 -4.53 -25.40 41.68
C LYS A 203 -4.18 -24.71 43.00
N ALA A 204 -4.76 -25.20 44.09
CA ALA A 204 -4.41 -24.73 45.42
C ALA A 204 -3.05 -25.33 45.86
N PRO A 205 -2.25 -24.59 46.66
CA PRO A 205 -1.05 -25.13 47.31
C PRO A 205 -1.36 -26.36 48.16
N LEU A 206 -0.44 -27.33 48.21
CA LEU A 206 -0.60 -28.52 49.06
C LEU A 206 -0.58 -28.16 50.55
N ASP A 207 0.31 -27.25 50.93
CA ASP A 207 0.44 -26.75 52.28
C ASP A 207 -0.35 -25.44 52.42
N SER A 208 -1.27 -25.42 53.38
CA SER A 208 -2.13 -24.25 53.66
C SER A 208 -2.89 -23.74 52.42
N PRO A 209 -3.70 -24.58 51.76
CA PRO A 209 -4.48 -24.15 50.60
C PRO A 209 -5.43 -23.00 50.96
N HIS A 210 -5.37 -21.93 50.18
CA HIS A 210 -6.41 -20.91 50.19
C HIS A 210 -7.54 -21.33 49.25
N LEU A 211 -8.57 -22.01 49.79
CA LEU A 211 -9.71 -22.50 49.01
C LEU A 211 -10.67 -21.35 48.67
N SER A 212 -10.90 -21.11 47.38
CA SER A 212 -11.92 -20.16 46.89
C SER A 212 -13.17 -20.87 46.36
N GLY A 213 -14.31 -20.19 46.34
CA GLY A 213 -15.60 -20.76 45.89
C GLY A 213 -16.31 -21.53 47.00
N THR A 214 -17.07 -22.59 46.63
CA THR A 214 -17.78 -23.47 47.57
C THR A 214 -17.13 -24.85 47.61
N PRO A 215 -16.03 -25.03 48.37
CA PRO A 215 -15.36 -26.32 48.47
C PRO A 215 -16.32 -27.37 49.05
N THR A 216 -16.36 -28.55 48.43
CA THR A 216 -17.13 -29.68 48.94
C THR A 216 -16.23 -30.59 49.77
N SER A 217 -16.76 -31.10 50.87
CA SER A 217 -16.13 -32.19 51.64
C SER A 217 -17.20 -33.23 52.00
N PRO A 218 -16.83 -34.52 52.14
CA PRO A 218 -17.73 -35.52 52.70
C PRO A 218 -18.22 -35.08 54.08
N THR A 219 -19.51 -35.25 54.37
CA THR A 219 -20.10 -34.90 55.67
C THR A 219 -19.59 -35.85 56.75
N PRO A 220 -18.87 -35.35 57.77
CA PRO A 220 -18.47 -36.17 58.90
C PRO A 220 -19.67 -36.78 59.63
N GLU A 221 -19.49 -37.95 60.23
CA GLU A 221 -20.52 -38.57 61.07
C GLU A 221 -20.70 -37.80 62.40
N PRO A 222 -21.92 -37.78 62.99
CA PRO A 222 -22.15 -37.13 64.29
C PRO A 222 -21.20 -37.64 65.38
N GLY A 223 -20.55 -36.72 66.11
CA GLY A 223 -19.56 -37.06 67.15
C GLY A 223 -18.12 -37.16 66.66
N THR A 224 -17.85 -36.94 65.36
CA THR A 224 -16.48 -36.85 64.82
C THR A 224 -15.68 -35.74 65.50
N ASN A 225 -14.46 -36.05 65.97
CA ASN A 225 -13.57 -35.15 66.71
C ASN A 225 -12.11 -35.14 66.20
N ASN A 226 -11.91 -35.45 64.91
CA ASN A 226 -10.59 -35.50 64.27
C ASN A 226 -10.37 -34.29 63.33
N THR A 227 -9.34 -34.34 62.48
CA THR A 227 -8.93 -33.24 61.58
C THR A 227 -9.72 -33.14 60.27
N GLN A 228 -10.90 -33.77 60.17
CA GLN A 228 -11.76 -33.64 58.99
C GLN A 228 -12.35 -32.21 58.88
N ILE A 229 -12.55 -31.75 57.64
CA ILE A 229 -13.21 -30.46 57.37
C ILE A 229 -14.69 -30.58 57.74
N ALA A 230 -15.12 -29.81 58.75
CA ALA A 230 -16.53 -29.67 59.11
C ALA A 230 -17.28 -28.91 58.01
N ASN A 231 -18.18 -29.57 57.29
CA ASN A 231 -19.01 -28.93 56.28
C ASN A 231 -20.32 -28.37 56.86
N ALA A 232 -21.03 -27.57 56.06
CA ALA A 232 -22.26 -26.91 56.48
C ALA A 232 -23.33 -27.90 56.96
N ALA A 233 -23.45 -29.07 56.34
CA ALA A 233 -24.42 -30.10 56.74
C ALA A 233 -24.10 -30.67 58.14
N PHE A 234 -22.83 -30.90 58.45
CA PHE A 234 -22.39 -31.35 59.77
C PHE A 234 -22.64 -30.30 60.85
N VAL A 235 -22.29 -29.04 60.60
CA VAL A 235 -22.52 -27.92 61.54
C VAL A 235 -24.03 -27.70 61.75
N TYR A 236 -24.81 -27.72 60.68
CA TYR A 236 -26.26 -27.58 60.74
C TYR A 236 -26.92 -28.71 61.55
N ALA A 237 -26.49 -29.95 61.35
CA ALA A 237 -26.96 -31.08 62.14
C ALA A 237 -26.59 -30.95 63.62
N ALA A 238 -25.36 -30.51 63.93
CA ALA A 238 -24.91 -30.28 65.30
C ALA A 238 -25.68 -29.14 66.00
N ILE A 239 -25.93 -28.03 65.30
CA ILE A 239 -26.72 -26.91 65.81
C ILE A 239 -28.19 -27.31 66.00
N ASN A 240 -28.79 -28.04 65.05
CA ASN A 240 -30.16 -28.52 65.20
C ASN A 240 -30.32 -29.48 66.37
N ALA A 241 -29.33 -30.33 66.64
CA ALA A 241 -29.34 -31.19 67.82
C ALA A 241 -29.29 -30.35 69.11
N LEU A 242 -28.53 -29.26 69.14
CA LEU A 242 -28.47 -28.33 70.27
C LEU A 242 -29.80 -27.58 70.48
N ILE A 243 -30.40 -27.07 69.41
CA ILE A 243 -31.66 -26.29 69.47
C ILE A 243 -32.82 -27.18 69.94
N ASN A 244 -32.96 -28.39 69.41
CA ASN A 244 -34.05 -29.29 69.78
C ASN A 244 -33.86 -29.97 71.15
N GLY A 245 -32.68 -29.83 71.76
CA GLY A 245 -32.36 -30.38 73.07
C GLY A 245 -32.69 -29.47 74.26
N ALA A 246 -33.12 -28.22 74.05
CA ALA A 246 -33.29 -27.24 75.12
C ALA A 246 -34.66 -27.32 75.83
N PRO A 247 -34.73 -27.35 77.17
CA PRO A 247 -36.00 -27.41 77.92
C PRO A 247 -36.78 -26.08 77.90
N GLY A 248 -38.11 -26.18 77.96
CA GLY A 248 -39.09 -25.13 77.60
C GLY A 248 -39.12 -23.83 78.41
N THR A 249 -38.24 -23.60 79.38
CA THR A 249 -38.13 -22.31 80.11
C THR A 249 -37.18 -21.31 79.44
N MET A 250 -36.59 -21.67 78.29
CA MET A 250 -35.60 -20.85 77.56
C MET A 250 -36.02 -20.50 76.12
N ASP A 251 -37.33 -20.37 75.84
CA ASP A 251 -37.87 -20.10 74.49
C ASP A 251 -37.97 -18.59 74.15
N THR A 252 -36.93 -17.81 74.49
CA THR A 252 -36.89 -16.35 74.24
C THR A 252 -36.89 -16.00 72.75
N LEU A 253 -36.38 -16.89 71.90
CA LEU A 253 -36.33 -16.69 70.45
C LEU A 253 -37.72 -16.75 69.81
N LYS A 254 -38.64 -17.57 70.33
CA LYS A 254 -40.01 -17.65 69.83
C LYS A 254 -40.85 -16.44 70.26
N GLU A 255 -40.62 -15.92 71.46
CA GLU A 255 -41.25 -14.67 71.92
C GLU A 255 -40.79 -13.46 71.08
N ILE A 256 -39.49 -13.37 70.78
CA ILE A 256 -38.94 -12.33 69.88
C ILE A 256 -39.51 -12.49 68.46
N ALA A 257 -39.59 -13.72 67.94
CA ALA A 257 -40.16 -13.98 66.62
C ALA A 257 -41.63 -13.53 66.53
N ALA A 258 -42.44 -13.76 67.56
CA ALA A 258 -43.82 -13.28 67.60
C ALA A 258 -43.91 -11.74 67.66
N ALA A 259 -43.05 -11.08 68.45
CA ALA A 259 -43.05 -9.62 68.60
C ALA A 259 -42.70 -8.87 67.30
N ILE A 260 -41.93 -9.49 66.41
CA ILE A 260 -41.60 -8.96 65.07
C ILE A 260 -42.53 -9.50 63.97
N ASN A 261 -43.71 -10.03 64.33
CA ASN A 261 -44.69 -10.64 63.40
C ASN A 261 -44.11 -11.79 62.55
N ASN A 262 -43.13 -12.51 63.07
CA ASN A 262 -42.36 -13.53 62.35
C ASN A 262 -41.75 -12.99 61.03
N ASP A 263 -41.41 -11.70 60.94
CA ASP A 263 -40.79 -11.13 59.75
C ASP A 263 -39.32 -11.59 59.66
N PRO A 264 -38.97 -12.50 58.72
CA PRO A 264 -37.60 -12.98 58.56
C PRO A 264 -36.66 -11.89 58.02
N LYS A 265 -37.20 -10.75 57.59
CA LYS A 265 -36.51 -9.59 57.02
C LYS A 265 -36.76 -8.33 57.83
N PHE A 266 -37.10 -8.44 59.11
CA PHE A 266 -37.48 -7.31 59.97
C PHE A 266 -36.51 -6.12 59.88
N SER A 267 -35.19 -6.38 59.85
CA SER A 267 -34.18 -5.33 59.65
C SER A 267 -34.28 -4.63 58.28
N GLU A 268 -34.55 -5.35 57.19
CA GLU A 268 -34.81 -4.73 55.88
C GLU A 268 -36.11 -3.93 55.89
N THR A 269 -37.17 -4.46 56.50
CA THR A 269 -38.47 -3.78 56.61
C THR A 269 -38.33 -2.42 57.31
N ILE A 270 -37.63 -2.39 58.45
CA ILE A 270 -37.36 -1.15 59.20
C ILE A 270 -36.42 -0.24 58.42
N ASN A 271 -35.34 -0.75 57.84
CA ASN A 271 -34.40 0.06 57.06
C ASN A 271 -35.07 0.69 55.83
N ASN A 272 -35.95 -0.05 55.14
CA ASN A 272 -36.71 0.45 54.00
C ASN A 272 -37.70 1.55 54.44
N ALA A 273 -38.40 1.36 55.56
CA ALA A 273 -39.29 2.37 56.11
C ALA A 273 -38.54 3.64 56.54
N LEU A 274 -37.35 3.51 57.13
CA LEU A 274 -36.48 4.63 57.48
C LEU A 274 -35.88 5.30 56.24
N ALA A 275 -35.54 4.55 55.20
CA ALA A 275 -35.02 5.08 53.93
C ALA A 275 -36.04 5.94 53.18
N LEU A 276 -37.34 5.76 53.43
CA LEU A 276 -38.41 6.62 52.91
C LEU A 276 -38.54 7.96 53.66
N LYS A 277 -37.87 8.13 54.80
CA LYS A 277 -37.85 9.39 55.56
C LYS A 277 -36.63 10.21 55.15
N ALA A 278 -36.80 11.52 55.00
CA ALA A 278 -35.68 12.42 54.79
C ALA A 278 -34.82 12.51 56.08
N PRO A 279 -33.47 12.48 55.99
CA PRO A 279 -32.59 12.66 57.14
C PRO A 279 -32.85 13.96 57.91
N LEU A 280 -32.73 13.92 59.24
CA LEU A 280 -32.96 15.11 60.09
C LEU A 280 -31.93 16.22 59.82
N ALA A 281 -30.66 15.84 59.65
CA ALA A 281 -29.60 16.75 59.27
C ALA A 281 -29.42 16.69 57.75
N SER A 282 -29.46 17.84 57.09
CA SER A 282 -29.22 17.99 55.65
C SER A 282 -30.06 17.02 54.79
N PRO A 283 -31.41 17.06 54.88
CA PRO A 283 -32.27 16.19 54.09
C PRO A 283 -32.04 16.37 52.59
N ALA A 284 -31.85 15.26 51.88
CA ALA A 284 -32.02 15.20 50.43
C ALA A 284 -33.49 14.91 50.14
N PHE A 285 -34.22 15.88 49.61
CA PHE A 285 -35.62 15.71 49.25
C PHE A 285 -35.76 15.09 47.85
N THR A 286 -36.58 14.05 47.72
CA THR A 286 -36.93 13.41 46.43
C THR A 286 -38.36 13.75 46.02
N GLY A 287 -38.68 13.69 44.72
CA GLY A 287 -39.99 14.06 44.17
C GLY A 287 -40.13 15.57 43.95
N THR A 288 -41.33 16.13 44.18
CA THR A 288 -41.63 17.57 44.12
C THR A 288 -41.97 18.12 45.51
N PRO A 289 -40.97 18.50 46.33
CA PRO A 289 -41.20 19.00 47.68
C PRO A 289 -42.01 20.29 47.66
N THR A 290 -43.06 20.37 48.48
CA THR A 290 -43.86 21.58 48.65
C THR A 290 -43.30 22.43 49.78
N ALA A 291 -43.04 23.71 49.52
CA ALA A 291 -42.66 24.70 50.52
C ALA A 291 -43.48 25.99 50.33
N PRO A 292 -43.90 26.67 51.42
CA PRO A 292 -44.60 27.95 51.32
C PRO A 292 -43.78 29.00 50.55
N THR A 293 -44.43 29.81 49.69
CA THR A 293 -43.76 30.89 48.95
C THR A 293 -43.45 32.06 49.88
N ALA A 294 -42.16 32.38 50.04
CA ALA A 294 -41.71 33.50 50.85
C ALA A 294 -42.05 34.85 50.19
N SER A 295 -42.21 35.90 51.01
CA SER A 295 -42.36 37.28 50.55
C SER A 295 -41.05 37.83 49.98
N GLN A 296 -41.12 38.79 49.06
CA GLN A 296 -39.93 39.42 48.47
C GLN A 296 -39.06 40.09 49.55
N GLY A 297 -37.74 39.94 49.45
CA GLY A 297 -36.78 40.47 50.43
C GLY A 297 -36.58 39.60 51.68
N THR A 298 -37.22 38.42 51.76
CA THR A 298 -36.98 37.45 52.83
C THR A 298 -35.51 37.00 52.83
N SER A 299 -34.85 37.09 53.99
CA SER A 299 -33.42 36.73 54.20
C SER A 299 -33.20 35.66 55.27
N SER A 300 -34.19 34.78 55.47
CA SER A 300 -34.13 33.67 56.43
C SER A 300 -33.50 32.40 55.84
N THR A 301 -33.36 31.36 56.67
CA THR A 301 -32.90 30.02 56.28
C THR A 301 -34.01 29.14 55.67
N GLN A 302 -35.16 29.73 55.30
CA GLN A 302 -36.26 29.01 54.66
C GLN A 302 -35.88 28.50 53.27
N ILE A 303 -36.38 27.32 52.89
CA ILE A 303 -36.24 26.79 51.52
C ILE A 303 -36.93 27.75 50.52
N ALA A 304 -36.16 28.28 49.58
CA ALA A 304 -36.68 29.05 48.45
C ALA A 304 -37.36 28.11 47.44
N ASN A 305 -38.65 28.29 47.20
CA ASN A 305 -39.35 27.53 46.16
C ASN A 305 -39.18 28.19 44.77
N THR A 306 -39.57 27.46 43.73
CA THR A 306 -39.41 27.90 42.33
C THR A 306 -40.17 29.20 42.02
N ALA A 307 -41.32 29.44 42.66
CA ALA A 307 -42.08 30.67 42.50
C ALA A 307 -41.31 31.89 43.03
N PHE A 308 -40.67 31.78 44.20
CA PHE A 308 -39.84 32.83 44.78
C PHE A 308 -38.59 33.12 43.92
N VAL A 309 -37.86 32.08 43.48
CA VAL A 309 -36.66 32.24 42.65
C VAL A 309 -37.00 32.87 41.29
N LYS A 310 -38.09 32.45 40.65
CA LYS A 310 -38.55 33.04 39.39
C LYS A 310 -38.90 34.52 39.56
N ALA A 311 -39.56 34.89 40.66
CA ALA A 311 -39.85 36.29 40.97
C ALA A 311 -38.57 37.11 41.19
N ALA A 312 -37.59 36.56 41.93
CA ALA A 312 -36.31 37.22 42.20
C ALA A 312 -35.46 37.42 40.93
N ILE A 313 -35.34 36.40 40.09
CA ILE A 313 -34.60 36.48 38.80
C ILE A 313 -35.27 37.48 37.86
N THR A 314 -36.60 37.47 37.77
CA THR A 314 -37.34 38.43 36.93
C THR A 314 -37.08 39.86 37.38
N ALA A 315 -37.05 40.11 38.70
CA ALA A 315 -36.71 41.42 39.25
C ALA A 315 -35.25 41.82 38.97
N LEU A 316 -34.31 40.88 39.02
CA LEU A 316 -32.88 41.13 38.71
C LEU A 316 -32.65 41.43 37.22
N ILE A 317 -33.24 40.64 36.31
CA ILE A 317 -33.10 40.84 34.86
C ILE A 317 -33.65 42.22 34.45
N ASN A 318 -34.81 42.61 34.98
CA ASN A 318 -35.40 43.91 34.68
C ASN A 318 -34.67 45.09 35.35
N GLY A 319 -33.75 44.81 36.29
CA GLY A 319 -33.00 45.81 37.04
C GLY A 319 -31.55 46.04 36.55
N ALA A 320 -31.03 45.24 35.61
CA ALA A 320 -29.63 45.34 35.18
C ALA A 320 -29.38 46.47 34.16
N PRO A 321 -28.34 47.33 34.34
CA PRO A 321 -27.99 48.36 33.37
C PRO A 321 -27.40 47.75 32.08
N GLY A 322 -27.61 48.43 30.94
CA GLY A 322 -27.47 47.88 29.58
C GLY A 322 -26.11 47.32 29.15
N THR A 323 -25.05 47.48 29.95
CA THR A 323 -23.70 46.96 29.64
C THR A 323 -23.46 45.51 30.08
N LEU A 324 -24.42 44.86 30.77
CA LEU A 324 -24.31 43.45 31.18
C LEU A 324 -25.09 42.47 30.26
N ASP A 325 -25.68 42.93 29.15
CA ASP A 325 -26.45 42.13 28.19
C ASP A 325 -25.58 41.50 27.07
N THR A 326 -24.39 41.03 27.43
CA THR A 326 -23.32 40.62 26.50
C THR A 326 -23.70 39.49 25.54
N LEU A 327 -24.56 38.55 25.96
CA LEU A 327 -25.07 37.49 25.08
C LEU A 327 -25.98 38.04 23.98
N LYS A 328 -26.77 39.08 24.28
CA LYS A 328 -27.58 39.76 23.27
C LYS A 328 -26.74 40.66 22.37
N GLU A 329 -25.67 41.24 22.89
CA GLU A 329 -24.69 41.98 22.06
C GLU A 329 -23.94 41.08 21.09
N ILE A 330 -23.48 39.89 21.53
CA ILE A 330 -22.87 38.88 20.64
C ILE A 330 -23.88 38.42 19.60
N ALA A 331 -25.12 38.11 20.02
CA ALA A 331 -26.18 37.72 19.12
C ALA A 331 -26.49 38.83 18.10
N ALA A 332 -26.54 40.09 18.50
CA ALA A 332 -26.70 41.22 17.60
C ALA A 332 -25.49 41.44 16.68
N ALA A 333 -24.26 41.26 17.16
CA ALA A 333 -23.03 41.41 16.39
C ALA A 333 -22.90 40.39 15.25
N ILE A 334 -23.46 39.19 15.42
CA ILE A 334 -23.60 38.19 14.35
C ILE A 334 -24.95 38.27 13.64
N ASN A 335 -25.71 39.36 13.82
CA ASN A 335 -27.03 39.60 13.26
C ASN A 335 -28.06 38.49 13.55
N ASN A 336 -27.92 37.82 14.69
CA ASN A 336 -28.68 36.65 15.11
C ASN A 336 -28.67 35.52 14.07
N ASP A 337 -27.60 35.38 13.28
CA ASP A 337 -27.51 34.37 12.23
C ASP A 337 -27.29 32.97 12.82
N PRO A 338 -28.30 32.06 12.77
CA PRO A 338 -28.15 30.71 13.29
C PRO A 338 -27.19 29.85 12.45
N ASN A 339 -26.86 30.28 11.22
CA ASN A 339 -25.98 29.59 10.29
C ASN A 339 -24.68 30.37 10.03
N PHE A 340 -24.23 31.18 10.98
CA PHE A 340 -23.07 32.07 10.83
C PHE A 340 -21.85 31.40 10.18
N SER A 341 -21.55 30.14 10.55
CA SER A 341 -20.45 29.38 9.94
C SER A 341 -20.63 29.16 8.42
N THR A 342 -21.84 28.81 7.98
CA THR A 342 -22.17 28.65 6.56
C THR A 342 -22.09 29.99 5.82
N THR A 343 -22.59 31.06 6.43
CA THR A 343 -22.54 32.42 5.86
C THR A 343 -21.09 32.85 5.62
N ILE A 344 -20.20 32.66 6.59
CA ILE A 344 -18.78 32.97 6.44
C ILE A 344 -18.10 32.07 5.40
N ASN A 345 -18.40 30.76 5.40
CA ASN A 345 -17.82 29.85 4.41
C ASN A 345 -18.21 30.22 2.97
N ASN A 346 -19.47 30.61 2.74
CA ASN A 346 -19.94 31.07 1.44
C ASN A 346 -19.29 32.39 1.04
N ALA A 347 -19.16 33.35 1.96
CA ALA A 347 -18.48 34.61 1.71
C ALA A 347 -16.99 34.42 1.38
N LEU A 348 -16.34 33.44 2.01
CA LEU A 348 -14.94 33.09 1.76
C LEU A 348 -14.77 32.39 0.39
N ALA A 349 -15.72 31.54 -0.01
CA ALA A 349 -15.72 30.88 -1.31
C ALA A 349 -15.81 31.86 -2.51
N LEU A 350 -16.31 33.07 -2.28
CA LEU A 350 -16.34 34.15 -3.28
C LEU A 350 -15.02 34.92 -3.40
N LYS A 351 -14.03 34.65 -2.54
CA LYS A 351 -12.71 35.30 -2.59
C LYS A 351 -11.74 34.43 -3.39
N ALA A 352 -10.89 35.06 -4.21
CA ALA A 352 -9.81 34.34 -4.88
C ALA A 352 -8.70 33.97 -3.87
N PRO A 353 -8.03 32.80 -4.01
CA PRO A 353 -6.90 32.42 -3.17
C PRO A 353 -5.76 33.45 -3.23
N LEU A 354 -5.08 33.67 -2.10
CA LEU A 354 -3.97 34.63 -2.03
C LEU A 354 -2.77 34.19 -2.88
N ALA A 355 -2.45 32.89 -2.87
CA ALA A 355 -1.40 32.31 -3.68
C ALA A 355 -1.97 31.83 -5.02
N SER A 356 -1.38 32.31 -6.12
CA SER A 356 -1.73 31.91 -7.50
C SER A 356 -3.25 31.94 -7.79
N PRO A 357 -3.93 33.10 -7.61
CA PRO A 357 -5.36 33.20 -7.87
C PRO A 357 -5.69 32.89 -9.33
N ALA A 358 -6.61 31.95 -9.56
CA ALA A 358 -7.33 31.85 -10.83
C ALA A 358 -8.45 32.92 -10.82
N LEU A 359 -8.26 34.00 -11.56
CA LEU A 359 -9.28 35.06 -11.69
C LEU A 359 -10.34 34.63 -12.70
N THR A 360 -11.60 34.58 -12.29
CA THR A 360 -12.75 34.28 -13.16
C THR A 360 -13.50 35.56 -13.54
N GLY A 361 -14.14 35.58 -14.71
CA GLY A 361 -14.85 36.76 -15.24
C GLY A 361 -13.90 37.75 -15.95
N VAL A 362 -14.24 39.04 -15.92
CA VAL A 362 -13.41 40.13 -16.50
C VAL A 362 -12.80 40.92 -15.33
N PRO A 363 -11.60 40.55 -14.83
CA PRO A 363 -10.99 41.23 -13.70
C PRO A 363 -10.64 42.67 -14.05
N THR A 364 -10.96 43.61 -13.17
CA THR A 364 -10.54 45.01 -13.28
C THR A 364 -9.27 45.22 -12.47
N ALA A 365 -8.35 46.01 -13.01
CA ALA A 365 -7.17 46.49 -12.31
C ALA A 365 -6.96 47.97 -12.67
N PRO A 366 -6.35 48.77 -11.79
CA PRO A 366 -5.95 50.14 -12.15
C PRO A 366 -5.00 50.14 -13.36
N THR A 367 -5.21 51.06 -14.30
CA THR A 367 -4.28 51.23 -15.42
C THR A 367 -3.01 51.91 -14.93
N ALA A 368 -1.87 51.21 -15.03
CA ALA A 368 -0.57 51.75 -14.66
C ALA A 368 -0.20 52.99 -15.50
N ALA A 369 0.63 53.86 -14.94
CA ALA A 369 1.22 54.98 -15.69
C ALA A 369 2.27 54.45 -16.69
N GLN A 370 2.46 55.13 -17.82
CA GLN A 370 3.47 54.76 -18.82
C GLN A 370 4.88 54.68 -18.20
N GLY A 371 5.66 53.67 -18.61
CA GLY A 371 7.02 53.42 -18.11
C GLY A 371 7.09 52.57 -16.83
N THR A 372 5.95 52.17 -16.25
CA THR A 372 5.93 51.28 -15.08
C THR A 372 6.52 49.91 -15.42
N ASN A 373 7.50 49.45 -14.62
CA ASN A 373 8.27 48.22 -14.85
C ASN A 373 8.34 47.30 -13.62
N ASN A 374 7.27 47.25 -12.83
CA ASN A 374 7.16 46.41 -11.64
C ASN A 374 6.15 45.25 -11.87
N THR A 375 5.81 44.53 -10.80
CA THR A 375 4.94 43.33 -10.85
C THR A 375 3.44 43.64 -10.89
N GLN A 376 3.03 44.86 -11.23
CA GLN A 376 1.61 45.20 -11.39
C GLN A 376 0.98 44.47 -12.59
N ILE A 377 -0.32 44.15 -12.50
CA ILE A 377 -1.07 43.56 -13.62
C ILE A 377 -1.19 44.58 -14.75
N ALA A 378 -0.72 44.23 -15.94
CA ALA A 378 -0.87 45.07 -17.12
C ALA A 378 -2.32 45.02 -17.63
N THR A 379 -3.03 46.16 -17.57
CA THR A 379 -4.38 46.25 -18.13
C THR A 379 -4.32 46.36 -19.66
N THR A 380 -5.41 45.98 -20.33
CA THR A 380 -5.53 46.15 -21.79
C THR A 380 -5.40 47.60 -22.24
N ALA A 381 -5.81 48.56 -21.40
CA ALA A 381 -5.63 49.99 -21.64
C ALA A 381 -4.15 50.41 -21.57
N TYR A 382 -3.39 49.90 -20.59
CA TYR A 382 -1.95 50.14 -20.48
C TYR A 382 -1.21 49.59 -21.71
N VAL A 383 -1.46 48.33 -22.06
CA VAL A 383 -0.81 47.68 -23.22
C VAL A 383 -1.13 48.43 -24.51
N ARG A 384 -2.39 48.82 -24.73
CA ARG A 384 -2.78 49.61 -25.91
C ARG A 384 -2.08 50.98 -25.95
N ALA A 385 -1.98 51.66 -24.81
CA ALA A 385 -1.27 52.94 -24.74
C ALA A 385 0.24 52.78 -24.98
N ALA A 386 0.86 51.73 -24.44
CA ALA A 386 2.28 51.43 -24.65
C ALA A 386 2.58 51.07 -26.12
N ILE A 387 1.72 50.27 -26.77
CA ILE A 387 1.83 49.97 -28.21
C ILE A 387 1.65 51.23 -29.04
N SER A 388 0.65 52.07 -28.73
CA SER A 388 0.45 53.34 -29.44
C SER A 388 1.64 54.28 -29.28
N ALA A 389 2.23 54.35 -28.09
CA ALA A 389 3.43 55.14 -27.84
C ALA A 389 4.63 54.57 -28.60
N LEU A 390 4.80 53.24 -28.64
CA LEU A 390 5.86 52.59 -29.42
C LEU A 390 5.72 52.91 -30.91
N VAL A 391 4.53 52.76 -31.48
CA VAL A 391 4.23 53.09 -32.89
C VAL A 391 4.51 54.58 -33.16
N GLY A 392 4.05 55.49 -32.29
CA GLY A 392 4.28 56.93 -32.41
C GLY A 392 5.71 57.41 -32.08
N SER A 393 6.52 56.57 -31.43
CA SER A 393 7.94 56.86 -31.13
C SER A 393 8.90 56.39 -32.21
N SER A 394 8.37 55.81 -33.31
CA SER A 394 9.16 55.51 -34.49
C SER A 394 9.86 56.80 -34.94
N PRO A 395 11.21 56.82 -35.06
CA PRO A 395 11.94 57.99 -35.56
C PRO A 395 11.36 58.44 -36.90
N GLU A 396 11.47 59.73 -37.23
CA GLU A 396 11.06 60.31 -38.52
C GLU A 396 11.37 59.36 -39.70
N ALA A 397 12.61 58.85 -39.78
CA ALA A 397 13.04 57.88 -40.80
C ALA A 397 12.27 56.54 -40.90
N LEU A 398 11.42 56.17 -39.92
CA LEU A 398 10.58 54.97 -39.87
C LEU A 398 9.07 55.26 -39.90
N ASP A 399 8.61 56.52 -39.83
CA ASP A 399 7.21 56.93 -40.15
C ASP A 399 7.02 57.07 -41.67
N THR A 400 7.58 56.11 -42.41
CA THR A 400 7.85 56.24 -43.85
C THR A 400 6.61 56.46 -44.68
N LEU A 401 5.43 56.03 -44.23
CA LEU A 401 4.19 56.23 -44.97
C LEU A 401 3.64 57.64 -44.81
N ASN A 402 3.72 58.23 -43.62
CA ASN A 402 3.29 59.60 -43.38
C ASN A 402 4.32 60.60 -43.94
N GLU A 403 5.61 60.31 -43.82
CA GLU A 403 6.66 61.12 -44.45
C GLU A 403 6.62 61.04 -45.97
N LEU A 404 6.42 59.86 -46.55
CA LEU A 404 6.23 59.73 -47.98
C LEU A 404 4.96 60.44 -48.44
N ALA A 405 3.85 60.32 -47.69
CA ALA A 405 2.63 61.06 -47.99
C ALA A 405 2.87 62.58 -47.96
N ALA A 406 3.52 63.10 -46.92
CA ALA A 406 3.87 64.51 -46.80
C ALA A 406 4.88 64.99 -47.87
N ALA A 407 5.91 64.19 -48.18
CA ALA A 407 6.90 64.48 -49.21
C ALA A 407 6.31 64.50 -50.62
N LEU A 408 5.27 63.69 -50.86
CA LEU A 408 4.45 63.73 -52.07
C LEU A 408 3.34 64.80 -52.01
N GLY A 409 3.38 65.70 -51.03
CA GLY A 409 2.45 66.84 -50.88
C GLY A 409 1.06 66.47 -50.35
N ASN A 410 0.91 65.28 -49.76
CA ASN A 410 -0.37 64.68 -49.40
C ASN A 410 -1.37 64.65 -50.56
N ASP A 411 -0.89 64.55 -51.80
CA ASP A 411 -1.71 64.59 -53.01
C ASP A 411 -2.35 63.22 -53.30
N PRO A 412 -3.67 63.05 -53.13
CA PRO A 412 -4.34 61.78 -53.42
C PRO A 412 -4.27 61.39 -54.90
N ASN A 413 -3.99 62.37 -55.78
CA ASN A 413 -3.90 62.22 -57.22
C ASN A 413 -2.47 62.41 -57.73
N PHE A 414 -1.44 62.15 -56.90
CA PHE A 414 -0.03 62.39 -57.22
C PHE A 414 0.39 61.91 -58.62
N ALA A 415 -0.06 60.71 -59.03
CA ALA A 415 0.22 60.17 -60.36
C ALA A 415 -0.34 61.06 -61.50
N THR A 416 -1.55 61.59 -61.35
CA THR A 416 -2.17 62.54 -62.29
C THR A 416 -1.42 63.86 -62.31
N THR A 417 -1.04 64.38 -61.14
CA THR A 417 -0.29 65.63 -61.00
C THR A 417 1.07 65.55 -61.70
N MET A 418 1.82 64.45 -61.51
CA MET A 418 3.09 64.24 -62.21
C MET A 418 2.90 64.04 -63.71
N THR A 419 1.87 63.31 -64.13
CA THR A 419 1.54 63.15 -65.55
C THR A 419 1.28 64.50 -66.21
N ASN A 420 0.53 65.40 -65.57
CA ASN A 420 0.27 66.76 -66.07
C ASN A 420 1.55 67.62 -66.09
N ALA A 421 2.38 67.55 -65.04
CA ALA A 421 3.62 68.32 -64.96
C ALA A 421 4.63 67.93 -66.05
N LEU A 422 4.70 66.64 -66.41
CA LEU A 422 5.57 66.14 -67.49
C LEU A 422 5.00 66.47 -68.88
N ALA A 423 3.68 66.33 -69.08
CA ALA A 423 3.02 66.66 -70.35
C ALA A 423 3.26 68.12 -70.79
N GLY A 424 3.44 69.04 -69.84
CA GLY A 424 3.75 70.44 -70.11
C GLY A 424 5.21 70.75 -70.45
N LYS A 425 6.16 69.80 -70.38
CA LYS A 425 7.60 70.10 -70.56
C LYS A 425 8.04 70.23 -72.02
N GLN A 426 7.55 69.39 -72.93
CA GLN A 426 7.86 69.55 -74.35
C GLN A 426 7.30 70.87 -74.92
N PRO A 427 6.03 71.26 -74.63
CA PRO A 427 5.47 72.54 -75.04
C PRO A 427 6.16 73.80 -74.50
N LEU A 428 6.96 73.68 -73.43
CA LEU A 428 7.62 74.83 -72.80
C LEU A 428 8.90 75.26 -73.54
N ASP A 429 9.51 74.36 -74.32
CA ASP A 429 10.60 74.69 -75.23
C ASP A 429 10.04 74.87 -76.64
N ALA A 430 10.02 76.12 -77.09
CA ALA A 430 9.37 76.50 -78.33
C ALA A 430 10.10 75.93 -79.56
N THR A 431 11.44 75.81 -79.53
CA THR A 431 12.22 75.17 -80.59
C THR A 431 11.88 73.68 -80.72
N LEU A 432 11.92 72.91 -79.63
CA LEU A 432 11.61 71.48 -79.65
C LEU A 432 10.16 71.23 -80.05
N THR A 433 9.23 72.08 -79.60
CA THR A 433 7.82 72.04 -80.02
C THR A 433 7.69 72.28 -81.52
N ALA A 434 8.38 73.29 -82.04
CA ALA A 434 8.39 73.58 -83.47
C ALA A 434 8.95 72.40 -84.27
N LEU A 435 10.08 71.80 -83.85
CA LEU A 435 10.66 70.61 -84.51
C LEU A 435 9.74 69.39 -84.46
N ALA A 436 9.14 69.10 -83.30
CA ALA A 436 8.25 67.96 -83.12
C ALA A 436 6.93 68.12 -83.88
N GLY A 437 6.52 69.36 -84.15
CA GLY A 437 5.33 69.69 -84.94
C GLY A 437 5.51 69.55 -86.46
N LEU A 438 6.73 69.34 -86.97
CA LEU A 438 6.88 69.11 -88.40
C LEU A 438 6.31 67.75 -88.82
N ALA A 439 5.62 67.73 -89.94
CA ALA A 439 5.19 66.48 -90.56
C ALA A 439 6.42 65.58 -90.81
N THR A 440 6.33 64.31 -90.41
CA THR A 440 7.38 63.35 -90.75
C THR A 440 7.21 62.93 -92.22
N GLY A 441 8.32 62.89 -92.96
CA GLY A 441 8.30 62.57 -94.38
C GLY A 441 9.67 62.12 -94.86
N ALA A 442 9.68 61.14 -95.77
CA ALA A 442 10.90 60.69 -96.41
C ALA A 442 11.53 61.84 -97.20
N ASN A 443 12.86 61.91 -97.19
CA ASN A 443 13.66 62.86 -97.97
C ASN A 443 13.41 64.34 -97.63
N LYS A 444 12.95 64.66 -96.42
CA LYS A 444 12.84 66.03 -95.93
C LYS A 444 14.06 66.42 -95.10
N LEU A 445 14.47 67.68 -95.18
CA LEU A 445 15.46 68.28 -94.28
C LEU A 445 14.80 69.40 -93.46
N PRO A 446 14.70 69.26 -92.13
CA PRO A 446 14.30 70.36 -91.26
C PRO A 446 15.36 71.46 -91.24
N TYR A 447 14.93 72.71 -91.27
CA TYR A 447 15.78 73.88 -91.10
C TYR A 447 15.03 75.00 -90.38
N PHE A 448 15.76 75.84 -89.66
CA PHE A 448 15.19 76.96 -88.91
C PHE A 448 14.88 78.11 -89.86
N THR A 449 13.64 78.59 -89.83
CA THR A 449 13.19 79.79 -90.57
C THR A 449 13.27 81.06 -89.72
N GLY A 450 13.47 80.89 -88.41
CA GLY A 450 13.65 81.94 -87.41
C GLY A 450 13.82 81.32 -86.02
N THR A 451 13.97 82.15 -84.98
CA THR A 451 14.01 81.66 -83.58
C THR A 451 12.73 80.88 -83.28
N ASP A 452 12.87 79.66 -82.76
CA ASP A 452 11.77 78.76 -82.40
C ASP A 452 10.76 78.45 -83.52
N THR A 453 11.16 78.61 -84.79
CA THR A 453 10.32 78.25 -85.95
C THR A 453 11.13 77.41 -86.94
N VAL A 454 10.57 76.26 -87.29
CA VAL A 454 11.23 75.28 -88.15
C VAL A 454 10.29 74.90 -89.28
N SER A 455 10.86 74.82 -90.47
CA SER A 455 10.19 74.30 -91.66
C SER A 455 11.01 73.17 -92.25
N GLN A 456 10.42 72.48 -93.23
CA GLN A 456 11.09 71.41 -93.95
C GLN A 456 11.13 71.75 -95.43
N THR A 457 12.21 71.35 -96.07
CA THR A 457 12.33 71.35 -97.53
C THR A 457 12.54 69.94 -98.04
N ASP A 458 12.20 69.71 -99.30
CA ASP A 458 12.51 68.46 -99.99
C ASP A 458 13.98 68.40 -100.38
N LEU A 459 14.66 67.33 -99.99
CA LEU A 459 15.95 66.97 -100.56
C LEU A 459 15.73 66.13 -101.81
N THR A 460 16.23 66.64 -102.94
CA THR A 460 16.32 65.87 -104.18
C THR A 460 17.22 64.64 -104.00
N SER A 461 17.14 63.66 -104.90
CA SER A 461 18.02 62.48 -104.86
C SER A 461 19.50 62.86 -104.87
N VAL A 462 19.87 63.89 -105.65
CA VAL A 462 21.23 64.43 -105.70
C VAL A 462 21.65 65.02 -104.35
N GLY A 463 20.80 65.85 -103.73
CA GLY A 463 21.09 66.44 -102.42
C GLY A 463 21.31 65.38 -101.33
N ARG A 464 20.52 64.30 -101.35
CA ARG A 464 20.72 63.18 -100.43
C ARG A 464 22.01 62.41 -100.70
N ASP A 465 22.36 62.16 -101.97
CA ASP A 465 23.59 61.45 -102.29
C ASP A 465 24.83 62.25 -101.87
N ILE A 466 24.82 63.58 -102.04
CA ILE A 466 25.87 64.47 -101.53
C ILE A 466 26.01 64.36 -100.01
N LEU A 467 24.90 64.52 -99.28
CA LEU A 467 24.91 64.46 -97.81
C LEU A 467 25.29 63.07 -97.26
N ALA A 468 25.11 62.01 -98.05
CA ALA A 468 25.48 60.65 -97.68
C ALA A 468 26.97 60.35 -97.87
N LYS A 469 27.74 61.19 -98.58
CA LYS A 469 29.18 60.97 -98.74
C LYS A 469 29.91 61.28 -97.43
N THR A 470 30.83 60.39 -97.04
CA THR A 470 31.55 60.48 -95.76
C THR A 470 32.90 61.20 -95.85
N SER A 471 33.29 61.69 -97.02
CA SER A 471 34.51 62.47 -97.19
C SER A 471 34.36 63.55 -98.24
N VAL A 472 35.11 64.65 -98.08
CA VAL A 472 35.14 65.76 -99.03
C VAL A 472 35.51 65.27 -100.43
N LEU A 473 36.48 64.35 -100.51
CA LEU A 473 36.92 63.79 -101.78
C LEU A 473 35.79 63.09 -102.53
N ALA A 474 34.89 62.39 -101.81
CA ALA A 474 33.75 61.70 -102.40
C ALA A 474 32.58 62.64 -102.79
N VAL A 475 32.61 63.90 -102.36
CA VAL A 475 31.61 64.93 -102.75
C VAL A 475 32.07 65.71 -103.99
N ILE A 476 33.38 65.86 -104.20
CA ILE A 476 33.96 66.69 -105.29
C ILE A 476 34.41 65.88 -106.52
N GLN A 477 34.36 64.54 -106.46
CA GLN A 477 34.44 63.64 -107.61
C GLN A 477 33.02 63.22 -108.01
#